data_AF-A0A7V9EUB8-F1
#
_entry.id   AF-A0A7V9EUB8-F1
#
_cell.length_a   1.000
_cell.length_b   1.000
_cell.length_c   1.000
_cell.angle_alpha   90.00
_cell.angle_beta   90.00
_cell.angle_gamma   90.00
#
_symmetry.space_group_name_H-M   'P 1'
#
loop_
_entity.id
_entity.type
_entity.pdbx_description
1 polymer ?
#
loop_
_entity_poly.entity_id
_entity_poly.type
_entity_poly.pdbx_seq_one_letter_code
_entity_poly.pdbx_strand_id
1 'polypeptide(L)'
;CFLCQDVCHVLRDHHKHDQFIGPRYLVYVAALEMHPLDTEDRVTELREAQGIGYCNITKCCTKVCPEEIHITDNAIIPLKERVVDDYYDPFGWLWKKIRRQNERTPERPSA
;
A
#
# COMPACT_ATOMS: atom_id res chain seq x y z
N CYS A 1 -17.44 -7.33 -10.86
CA CYS A 1 -17.36 -8.00 -12.19
C CYS A 1 -15.97 -8.59 -12.52
N PHE A 2 -14.89 -8.39 -11.73
CA PHE A 2 -13.55 -8.96 -11.98
C PHE A 2 -12.81 -8.52 -13.25
N LEU A 3 -13.40 -7.67 -14.09
CA LEU A 3 -12.78 -7.17 -15.32
C LEU A 3 -11.39 -6.54 -15.11
N CYS A 4 -11.18 -5.89 -13.95
CA CYS A 4 -9.87 -5.34 -13.58
C CYS A 4 -8.79 -6.42 -13.34
N GLN A 5 -9.16 -7.62 -12.89
CA GLN A 5 -8.23 -8.76 -12.81
C GLN A 5 -7.85 -9.24 -14.21
N ASP A 6 -8.85 -9.46 -15.07
CA ASP A 6 -8.65 -10.07 -16.38
C ASP A 6 -7.77 -9.20 -17.30
N VAL A 7 -7.88 -7.87 -17.20
CA VAL A 7 -7.06 -6.94 -18.00
C VAL A 7 -5.67 -6.69 -17.39
N CYS A 8 -5.45 -7.07 -16.13
CA CYS A 8 -4.21 -6.74 -15.44
C CYS A 8 -3.02 -7.42 -16.12
N HIS A 9 -2.10 -6.64 -16.69
CA HIS A 9 -0.94 -7.17 -17.41
C HIS A 9 -0.04 -8.11 -16.59
N VAL A 10 0.04 -7.92 -15.26
CA VAL A 10 0.81 -8.79 -14.36
C VAL A 10 0.19 -10.19 -14.30
N LEU A 11 -1.14 -10.26 -14.28
CA LEU A 11 -1.87 -11.51 -14.22
C LEU A 11 -1.99 -12.15 -15.60
N ARG A 12 -2.44 -11.38 -16.59
CA ARG A 12 -2.71 -11.85 -17.94
C ARG A 12 -1.45 -12.19 -18.72
N ASP A 13 -0.45 -11.30 -18.71
CA ASP A 13 0.71 -11.41 -19.60
C ASP A 13 1.91 -12.06 -18.90
N HIS A 14 2.03 -11.88 -17.57
CA HIS A 14 3.13 -12.45 -16.77
C HIS A 14 2.72 -13.66 -15.92
N HIS A 15 1.45 -14.07 -15.95
CA HIS A 15 0.92 -15.26 -15.27
C HIS A 15 1.27 -15.35 -13.78
N LYS A 16 1.29 -14.21 -13.08
CA LYS A 16 1.73 -14.10 -11.67
C LYS A 16 0.63 -14.40 -10.65
N HIS A 17 -0.35 -15.25 -10.97
CA HIS A 17 -1.51 -15.51 -10.11
C HIS A 17 -1.13 -16.03 -8.71
N ASP A 18 -0.05 -16.79 -8.58
CA ASP A 18 0.41 -17.34 -7.28
C ASP A 18 1.15 -16.30 -6.41
N GLN A 19 1.64 -15.21 -7.02
CA GLN A 19 2.50 -14.22 -6.37
C GLN A 19 1.83 -12.86 -6.20
N PHE A 20 0.82 -12.57 -7.01
CA PHE A 20 0.11 -11.30 -7.04
C PHE A 20 -1.39 -11.52 -6.96
N ILE A 21 -2.02 -10.99 -5.91
CA ILE A 21 -3.47 -11.15 -5.74
C ILE A 21 -4.24 -10.35 -6.79
N GLY A 22 -3.70 -9.22 -7.24
CA GLY A 22 -4.30 -8.41 -8.30
C GLY A 22 -5.26 -7.30 -7.84
N PRO A 23 -5.61 -6.37 -8.74
CA PRO A 23 -6.31 -5.12 -8.43
C PRO A 23 -7.65 -5.29 -7.71
N ARG A 24 -8.45 -6.32 -8.02
CA ARG A 24 -9.77 -6.46 -7.37
C ARG A 24 -9.62 -6.71 -5.88
N TYR A 25 -8.71 -7.59 -5.48
CA TYR A 25 -8.47 -7.92 -4.08
C TYR A 25 -7.74 -6.79 -3.35
N LEU A 26 -6.85 -6.07 -4.03
CA LEU A 26 -6.21 -4.89 -3.44
C LEU A 26 -7.19 -3.77 -3.06
N VAL A 27 -8.32 -3.62 -3.76
CA VAL A 27 -9.38 -2.69 -3.33
C VAL A 27 -9.97 -3.10 -1.98
N TYR A 28 -10.12 -4.40 -1.71
CA TYR A 28 -10.59 -4.88 -0.42
C TYR A 28 -9.56 -4.69 0.68
N VAL A 29 -8.29 -4.96 0.39
CA VAL A 29 -7.19 -4.70 1.34
C VAL A 29 -7.13 -3.22 1.69
N ALA A 30 -7.22 -2.34 0.69
CA ALA A 30 -7.30 -0.90 0.86
C ALA A 30 -8.46 -0.48 1.78
N ALA A 31 -9.63 -1.10 1.61
CA ALA A 31 -10.79 -0.81 2.44
C ALA A 31 -10.57 -1.16 3.92
N LEU A 32 -9.74 -2.16 4.23
CA LEU A 32 -9.40 -2.55 5.62
C LEU A 32 -8.24 -1.72 6.17
N GLU A 33 -7.14 -1.62 5.43
CA GLU A 33 -5.91 -0.91 5.85
C GLU A 33 -6.11 0.59 6.07
N MET A 34 -7.10 1.19 5.41
CA MET A 34 -7.42 2.61 5.56
C MET A 34 -8.67 2.85 6.42
N HIS A 35 -9.27 1.81 6.98
CA HIS A 35 -10.45 1.96 7.81
C HIS A 35 -10.07 2.54 9.18
N PRO A 36 -10.72 3.63 9.65
CA PRO A 36 -10.31 4.32 10.88
C PRO A 36 -10.50 3.50 12.17
N LEU A 37 -11.33 2.46 12.13
CA LEU A 37 -11.54 1.54 13.25
C LEU A 37 -10.71 0.26 13.15
N ASP A 38 -10.01 0.03 12.04
CA ASP A 38 -9.12 -1.12 11.93
C ASP A 38 -7.81 -0.81 12.66
N THR A 39 -7.41 -1.71 13.55
CA THR A 39 -6.22 -1.57 14.39
C THR A 39 -5.09 -2.51 13.98
N GLU A 40 -5.33 -3.39 13.02
CA GLU A 40 -4.37 -4.37 12.56
C GLU A 40 -3.48 -3.76 11.47
N ASP A 41 -2.22 -4.17 11.44
CA ASP A 41 -1.23 -3.74 10.45
C ASP A 41 -0.90 -4.91 9.52
N ARG A 42 -1.28 -4.79 8.25
CA ARG A 42 -1.05 -5.83 7.23
C ARG A 42 -0.02 -5.42 6.19
N VAL A 43 0.78 -4.38 6.44
CA VAL A 43 1.77 -3.88 5.45
C VAL A 43 2.78 -4.98 5.07
N THR A 44 3.20 -5.81 6.02
CA THR A 44 4.08 -6.97 5.78
C THR A 44 3.42 -8.00 4.87
N GLU A 45 2.19 -8.40 5.17
CA GLU A 45 1.42 -9.36 4.36
C GLU A 45 1.20 -8.81 2.94
N LEU A 46 0.86 -7.53 2.85
CA LEU A 46 0.65 -6.79 1.60
C LEU A 46 1.89 -6.84 0.70
N ARG A 47 3.09 -6.70 1.28
CA ARG A 47 4.37 -6.81 0.58
C ARG A 47 4.68 -8.24 0.15
N GLU A 48 4.59 -9.19 1.08
CA GLU A 48 5.17 -10.53 0.91
C GLU A 48 4.20 -11.55 0.32
N ALA A 49 2.97 -11.60 0.84
CA ALA A 49 1.98 -12.58 0.42
C ALA A 49 1.08 -12.05 -0.71
N GLN A 50 0.74 -10.77 -0.68
CA GLN A 50 -0.21 -10.18 -1.62
C GLN A 50 0.47 -9.61 -2.88
N GLY A 51 1.79 -9.42 -2.83
CA GLY A 51 2.60 -9.05 -3.99
C GLY A 51 2.33 -7.66 -4.54
N ILE A 52 1.95 -6.70 -3.68
CA ILE A 52 1.70 -5.29 -4.08
C ILE A 52 2.81 -4.69 -4.96
N GLY A 53 4.05 -5.15 -4.77
CA GLY A 53 5.23 -4.73 -5.53
C GLY A 53 5.15 -5.02 -7.03
N TYR A 54 4.37 -6.01 -7.46
CA TYR A 54 4.24 -6.36 -8.88
C TYR A 54 3.45 -5.35 -9.71
N CYS A 55 2.56 -4.57 -9.08
CA CYS A 55 1.75 -3.61 -9.84
C CYS A 55 2.61 -2.46 -10.37
N ASN A 56 2.53 -2.13 -11.66
CA ASN A 56 3.32 -1.04 -12.27
C ASN A 56 2.54 0.28 -12.44
N ILE A 57 1.41 0.46 -11.75
CA ILE A 57 0.62 1.71 -11.73
C ILE A 57 0.22 2.17 -13.17
N THR A 58 0.08 1.23 -14.11
CA THR A 58 -0.27 1.52 -15.52
C THR A 58 -1.73 1.94 -15.73
N LYS A 59 -2.55 1.88 -14.68
CA LYS A 59 -4.00 2.16 -14.69
C LYS A 59 -4.81 1.27 -15.64
N CYS A 60 -4.32 0.09 -16.02
CA CYS A 60 -5.09 -0.87 -16.81
C CYS A 60 -6.41 -1.27 -16.13
N CYS A 61 -6.37 -1.50 -14.82
CA CYS A 61 -7.54 -1.84 -14.01
C CYS A 61 -8.56 -0.70 -13.87
N THR A 62 -8.11 0.55 -13.76
CA THR A 62 -8.99 1.72 -13.64
C THR A 62 -9.71 1.99 -14.96
N LYS A 63 -8.98 1.95 -16.09
CA LYS A 63 -9.53 2.30 -17.41
C LYS A 63 -10.69 1.41 -17.87
N VAL A 64 -10.77 0.19 -17.38
CA VAL A 64 -11.82 -0.77 -17.78
C VAL A 64 -12.95 -0.87 -16.75
N CYS A 65 -12.84 -0.24 -15.58
CA CYS A 65 -13.83 -0.45 -14.52
C CYS A 65 -15.17 0.17 -14.92
N PRO A 66 -16.26 -0.61 -15.07
CA PRO A 66 -17.56 -0.09 -15.50
C PRO A 66 -18.20 0.82 -14.46
N GLU A 67 -17.79 0.70 -13.19
CA GLU A 67 -18.28 1.51 -12.07
C GLU A 67 -17.39 2.75 -11.82
N GLU A 68 -16.47 3.05 -12.74
CA GLU A 68 -15.55 4.20 -12.67
C GLU A 68 -14.71 4.28 -11.38
N ILE A 69 -14.49 3.13 -10.73
CA ILE A 69 -13.68 3.07 -9.52
C ILE A 69 -12.22 3.42 -9.88
N HIS A 70 -11.68 4.46 -9.26
CA HIS A 70 -10.28 4.86 -9.38
C HIS A 70 -9.35 3.92 -8.61
N ILE A 71 -9.34 2.62 -8.96
CA ILE A 71 -8.64 1.55 -8.25
C ILE A 71 -7.16 1.88 -8.04
N THR A 72 -6.48 2.38 -9.08
CA THR A 72 -5.06 2.69 -8.97
C THR A 72 -4.80 3.82 -7.98
N ASP A 73 -5.57 4.90 -8.09
CA ASP A 73 -5.33 6.15 -7.36
C ASP A 73 -5.81 6.08 -5.90
N ASN A 74 -6.96 5.47 -5.66
CA ASN A 74 -7.58 5.44 -4.33
C ASN A 74 -7.28 4.18 -3.53
N ALA A 75 -6.75 3.12 -4.15
CA ALA A 75 -6.41 1.88 -3.46
C ALA A 75 -4.94 1.50 -3.63
N ILE A 76 -4.46 1.30 -4.87
CA ILE A 76 -3.11 0.73 -5.09
C ILE A 76 -1.99 1.69 -4.68
N ILE A 77 -2.08 2.97 -5.04
CA ILE A 77 -1.04 3.96 -4.69
C ILE A 77 -0.93 4.12 -3.17
N PRO A 78 -2.01 4.38 -2.40
CA PRO A 78 -1.93 4.49 -0.94
C PRO A 78 -1.33 3.24 -0.26
N LEU A 79 -1.74 2.05 -0.73
CA LEU A 79 -1.18 0.79 -0.23
C LEU A 79 0.33 0.66 -0.52
N LYS A 80 0.77 1.08 -1.71
CA LYS A 80 2.19 1.11 -2.06
C LYS A 80 2.96 2.11 -1.23
N GLU A 81 2.42 3.30 -1.00
CA GLU A 81 3.06 4.34 -0.20
C GLU A 81 3.33 3.84 1.23
N ARG A 82 2.37 3.19 1.88
CA ARG A 82 2.57 2.56 3.19
C ARG A 82 3.71 1.53 3.19
N VAL A 83 3.78 0.67 2.16
CA VAL A 83 4.86 -0.32 2.03
C VAL A 83 6.20 0.36 1.78
N VAL A 84 6.23 1.45 1.02
CA VAL A 84 7.44 2.25 0.78
C VAL A 84 7.95 2.89 2.06
N ASP A 85 7.06 3.52 2.83
CA ASP A 85 7.40 4.19 4.08
C ASP A 85 8.00 3.23 5.11
N ASP A 86 7.52 2.00 5.17
CA ASP A 86 7.92 1.01 6.19
C ASP A 86 9.12 0.14 5.78
N TYR A 87 9.38 -0.03 4.48
CA TYR A 87 10.43 -0.94 4.00
C TYR A 87 11.53 -0.29 3.16
N TYR A 88 11.27 0.86 2.55
CA TYR A 88 12.14 1.42 1.50
C TYR A 88 12.58 2.88 1.74
N ASP A 89 12.06 3.57 2.75
CA ASP A 89 12.46 4.96 3.08
C ASP A 89 13.47 5.07 4.25
N PRO A 90 14.78 4.89 4.00
CA PRO A 90 15.80 5.00 5.04
C PRO A 90 15.96 6.44 5.55
N PHE A 91 15.66 7.44 4.74
CA PHE A 91 15.76 8.85 5.13
C PHE A 91 14.62 9.23 6.07
N GLY A 92 13.40 8.78 5.81
CA GLY A 92 12.26 8.93 6.71
C GLY A 92 12.52 8.32 8.08
N TRP A 93 13.14 7.14 8.15
CA TRP A 93 13.49 6.51 9.43
C TRP A 93 14.57 7.30 10.18
N LEU A 94 15.60 7.75 9.47
CA LEU A 94 16.67 8.56 10.06
C LEU A 94 16.11 9.88 10.62
N TRP A 95 15.22 10.54 9.86
CA TRP A 95 14.54 11.76 10.29
C TRP A 95 13.64 11.53 11.50
N LYS A 96 12.80 10.48 11.48
CA LYS A 96 11.96 10.07 12.62
C LYS A 96 12.80 9.79 13.86
N LYS A 97 13.98 9.17 13.71
CA LYS A 97 14.90 8.88 14.83
C LYS A 97 15.52 10.14 15.42
N ILE A 98 15.98 11.08 14.57
CA ILE A 98 16.53 12.37 15.01
C ILE A 98 15.46 13.18 15.75
N ARG A 99 14.23 13.26 15.20
CA ARG A 99 13.13 14.00 15.83
C ARG A 99 12.76 13.47 17.22
N ARG A 100 12.68 12.13 17.37
CA ARG A 100 12.46 11.45 18.66
C ARG A 100 13.59 11.66 19.69
N GLN A 101 14.78 12.07 19.28
CA GLN A 101 15.86 12.43 20.22
C GLN A 101 15.73 13.88 20.69
N ASN A 102 15.29 14.79 19.81
CA ASN A 102 15.12 16.20 20.14
C ASN A 102 13.96 16.43 21.14
N GLU A 103 12.87 15.65 21.00
CA GLU A 103 11.72 15.62 21.93
C GLU A 103 12.06 15.02 23.31
N ARG A 104 13.22 14.36 23.47
CA ARG A 104 13.72 13.78 24.73
C ARG A 104 14.69 14.69 25.49
N THR A 105 14.70 15.99 25.22
CA THR A 105 15.41 16.94 26.08
C THR A 105 14.59 17.11 27.37
N PRO A 106 15.14 16.76 28.55
CA PRO A 106 14.37 16.75 29.79
C PRO A 106 13.91 18.16 30.15
N GLU A 107 12.65 18.30 30.56
CA GLU A 107 12.20 19.46 31.33
C GLU A 107 13.20 19.69 32.47
N ARG A 108 13.83 20.87 32.47
CA ARG A 108 14.57 21.34 33.65
C ARG A 108 13.56 21.47 34.79
N PRO A 109 13.79 20.90 35.98
CA PRO A 109 12.90 21.13 37.11
C PRO A 109 12.90 22.62 37.42
N SER A 110 11.72 23.26 37.34
CA SER A 110 11.53 24.63 37.78
C SER A 110 11.16 24.64 39.26
N ALA A 111 12.06 25.23 40.06
CA ALA A 111 11.88 25.75 41.42
C ALA A 111 11.60 24.73 42.54
#